data_AF-A0A3M8C905-F1
#
_entry.id   AF-A0A3M8C905-F1
#
_cell.length_a   1.000
_cell.length_b   1.000
_cell.length_c   1.000
_cell.angle_alpha   90.00
_cell.angle_beta   90.00
_cell.angle_gamma   90.00
#
_symmetry.space_group_name_H-M   'P 1'
#
loop_
_entity.id
_entity.type
_entity.pdbx_description
1 polymer ?
#
loop_
_entity_poly.entity_id
_entity_poly.type
_entity_poly.pdbx_seq_one_letter_code
_entity_poly.pdbx_strand_id
1 'polypeptide(L)'
;MDRRDSPGYLFSQAIDALRNQLKEELREELRADLEAAPGRTISFTEACEYLQMSEYTLRRLCREKRIPHRTYGADGSKNPRYWFSTASLDRWIREQEELNYRVKGRNEAWNT
;
A
#
# COMPACT_ATOMS: atom_id res chain seq x y z
N MET A 1 -17.38 -17.06 46.55
CA MET A 1 -17.60 -16.53 45.19
C MET A 1 -16.32 -15.86 44.74
N ASP A 2 -15.71 -16.36 43.67
CA ASP A 2 -14.54 -15.71 43.06
C ASP A 2 -15.00 -14.35 42.49
N ARG A 3 -14.20 -13.29 42.65
CA ARG A 3 -14.52 -11.96 42.12
C ARG A 3 -14.71 -11.96 40.60
N ARG A 4 -14.18 -12.98 39.92
CA ARG A 4 -14.26 -13.19 38.47
C ARG A 4 -15.60 -13.79 38.00
N ASP A 5 -16.41 -14.34 38.90
CA ASP A 5 -17.75 -14.86 38.56
C ASP A 5 -18.87 -13.89 38.94
N SER A 6 -18.49 -12.69 39.41
CA SER A 6 -19.45 -11.63 39.68
C SER A 6 -20.19 -11.26 38.39
N PRO A 7 -21.53 -11.12 38.43
CA PRO A 7 -22.31 -10.65 37.28
C PRO A 7 -21.75 -9.36 36.66
N GLY A 8 -21.22 -8.45 37.49
CA GLY A 8 -20.60 -7.21 36.99
C GLY A 8 -19.27 -7.43 36.26
N TYR A 9 -18.48 -8.42 36.68
CA TYR A 9 -17.23 -8.76 35.99
C TYR A 9 -17.51 -9.45 34.66
N LEU A 10 -18.45 -10.39 34.64
CA LEU A 10 -18.87 -11.08 33.42
C LEU A 10 -19.49 -10.10 32.40
N PHE A 11 -20.28 -9.14 32.88
CA PHE A 11 -20.82 -8.08 32.02
C PHE A 11 -19.72 -7.20 31.41
N SER A 12 -18.71 -6.80 32.20
CA SER A 12 -17.56 -6.05 31.68
C SER A 12 -16.80 -6.83 30.61
N GLN A 13 -16.53 -8.12 30.86
CA GLN A 13 -15.86 -8.99 29.90
C GLN A 13 -16.65 -9.13 28.60
N ALA A 14 -17.98 -9.27 28.69
CA ALA A 14 -18.84 -9.33 27.53
C ALA A 14 -18.78 -8.03 26.72
N ILE A 15 -18.83 -6.86 27.38
CA ILE A 15 -18.72 -5.55 26.72
C ILE A 15 -17.35 -5.36 26.06
N ASP A 16 -16.26 -5.77 26.71
CA ASP A 16 -14.91 -5.66 26.16
C ASP A 16 -14.72 -6.60 24.96
N ALA A 17 -15.26 -7.81 25.01
CA ALA A 17 -15.26 -8.73 23.88
C ALA A 17 -16.03 -8.16 22.68
N LEU A 18 -17.22 -7.60 22.93
CA LEU A 18 -18.06 -6.98 21.90
C LEU A 18 -17.38 -5.75 21.28
N ARG A 19 -16.71 -4.93 22.10
CA ARG A 19 -15.91 -3.79 21.62
C ARG A 19 -14.76 -4.25 20.72
N ASN A 20 -14.04 -5.29 21.11
CA ASN A 20 -12.92 -5.81 20.33
C ASN A 20 -13.40 -6.39 19.00
N GLN A 21 -14.50 -7.15 19.02
CA GLN A 21 -15.10 -7.69 17.80
C GLN A 21 -15.51 -6.57 16.84
N LEU A 22 -16.27 -5.58 17.32
CA LEU A 22 -16.68 -4.44 16.50
C LEU A 22 -15.48 -3.68 15.92
N LYS A 23 -14.40 -3.56 16.69
CA LYS A 23 -13.17 -2.88 16.25
C LYS A 23 -12.45 -3.65 15.13
N GLU A 24 -12.43 -4.97 15.19
CA GLU A 24 -11.83 -5.78 14.11
C GLU A 24 -12.70 -5.75 12.86
N GLU A 25 -14.02 -5.91 12.98
CA GLU A 25 -14.95 -5.81 11.83
C GLU A 25 -14.80 -4.45 11.13
N LEU A 26 -14.79 -3.34 11.90
CA LEU A 26 -14.63 -2.00 11.33
C LEU A 26 -13.27 -1.82 10.63
N ARG A 27 -12.19 -2.45 11.16
CA ARG A 27 -10.86 -2.40 10.56
C ARG A 27 -10.80 -3.15 9.25
N GLU A 28 -11.48 -4.28 9.15
CA GLU A 28 -11.58 -5.06 7.92
C GLU A 28 -12.34 -4.28 6.85
N GLU A 29 -13.47 -3.67 7.21
CA GLU A 29 -14.25 -2.80 6.31
C GLU A 29 -13.42 -1.60 5.83
N LEU A 30 -12.78 -0.85 6.74
CA LEU A 30 -11.91 0.27 6.40
C LEU A 30 -10.74 -0.15 5.51
N ARG A 31 -10.16 -1.33 5.72
CA ARG A 31 -9.09 -1.85 4.88
C ARG A 31 -9.61 -2.15 3.48
N ALA A 32 -10.76 -2.81 3.37
CA ALA A 32 -11.39 -3.09 2.09
C ALA A 32 -11.72 -1.79 1.32
N ASP A 33 -12.24 -0.78 2.02
CA ASP A 33 -12.56 0.53 1.42
C ASP A 33 -11.30 1.29 0.96
N LEU A 34 -10.23 1.27 1.75
CA LEU A 34 -8.95 1.87 1.36
C LEU A 34 -8.28 1.12 0.20
N GLU A 35 -8.48 -0.19 0.11
CA GLU A 35 -8.02 -0.99 -1.03
C GLU A 35 -8.88 -0.76 -2.28
N ALA A 36 -10.17 -0.49 -2.11
CA ALA A 36 -11.14 -0.27 -3.18
C ALA A 36 -11.16 1.17 -3.71
N ALA A 37 -10.77 2.16 -2.90
CA ALA A 37 -10.73 3.56 -3.32
C ALA A 37 -9.71 3.74 -4.46
N PRO A 38 -10.16 4.02 -5.69
CA PRO A 38 -9.25 4.27 -6.78
C PRO A 38 -8.57 5.60 -6.48
N GLY A 39 -7.34 5.54 -5.98
CA GLY A 39 -6.55 6.74 -5.69
C GLY A 39 -6.53 7.67 -6.90
N ARG A 40 -6.55 8.99 -6.63
CA ARG A 40 -6.56 10.05 -7.64
C ARG A 40 -5.65 9.67 -8.81
N THR A 41 -6.19 9.78 -10.03
CA THR A 41 -5.37 9.60 -11.23
C THR A 41 -4.61 10.90 -11.49
N ILE A 42 -3.29 10.81 -11.59
CA ILE A 42 -2.37 11.93 -11.81
C ILE A 42 -1.58 11.74 -13.11
N SER A 43 -1.22 12.87 -13.72
CA SER A 43 -0.42 12.95 -14.94
C SER A 43 1.05 12.62 -14.69
N PHE A 44 1.84 12.52 -15.77
CA PHE A 44 3.28 12.27 -15.68
C PHE A 44 4.05 13.35 -14.90
N THR A 45 3.73 14.63 -15.12
CA THR A 45 4.39 15.75 -14.43
C THR A 45 4.05 15.73 -12.94
N GLU A 46 2.75 15.58 -12.61
CA GLU A 46 2.32 15.43 -11.21
C GLU A 46 2.97 14.21 -10.54
N ALA A 47 3.16 13.10 -11.26
CA ALA A 47 3.84 11.92 -10.73
C ALA A 47 5.34 12.15 -10.47
N CYS A 48 6.02 12.97 -11.28
CA CYS A 48 7.41 13.37 -11.02
C CYS A 48 7.53 14.15 -9.71
N GLU A 49 6.59 15.08 -9.48
CA GLU A 49 6.51 15.85 -8.23
C GLU A 49 6.15 14.95 -7.04
N TYR A 50 5.14 14.10 -7.20
CA TYR A 50 4.67 13.17 -6.18
C TYR A 50 5.77 12.22 -5.69
N LEU A 51 6.51 11.63 -6.63
CA LEU A 51 7.57 10.67 -6.34
C LEU A 51 8.94 11.33 -6.10
N GLN A 52 9.02 12.66 -6.19
CA GLN A 52 10.25 13.44 -6.09
C GLN A 52 11.39 12.90 -6.97
N MET A 53 11.08 12.57 -8.22
CA MET A 53 12.06 12.03 -9.18
C MET A 53 12.11 12.83 -10.47
N SER A 54 13.26 12.81 -11.13
CA SER A 54 13.42 13.46 -12.43
C SER A 54 12.56 12.77 -13.50
N GLU A 55 12.12 13.55 -14.50
CA GLU A 55 11.38 13.02 -15.65
C GLU A 55 12.13 11.88 -16.34
N TYR A 56 13.46 11.99 -16.43
CA TYR A 56 14.30 10.94 -17.02
C TYR A 56 14.12 9.61 -16.28
N THR A 57 14.21 9.64 -14.96
CA THR A 57 14.08 8.45 -14.11
C THR A 57 12.67 7.85 -14.22
N LEU A 58 11.62 8.67 -14.11
CA LEU A 58 10.25 8.18 -14.21
C LEU A 58 9.98 7.58 -15.59
N ARG A 59 10.45 8.24 -16.66
CA ARG A 59 10.29 7.74 -18.03
C ARG A 59 11.02 6.42 -18.25
N ARG A 60 12.21 6.25 -17.66
CA ARG A 60 12.96 4.99 -17.68
C ARG A 60 12.18 3.88 -16.97
N LEU A 61 11.65 4.13 -15.77
CA LEU A 61 10.83 3.16 -15.03
C LEU A 61 9.57 2.75 -15.80
N CYS A 62 8.91 3.70 -16.48
CA CYS A 62 7.76 3.40 -17.32
C CYS A 62 8.13 2.51 -18.52
N ARG A 63 9.25 2.78 -19.20
CA ARG A 63 9.75 1.96 -20.32
C ARG A 63 10.13 0.55 -19.87
N GLU A 64 10.79 0.43 -18.73
CA GLU A 64 11.19 -0.85 -18.13
C GLU A 64 10.01 -1.62 -17.51
N LYS A 65 8.78 -1.06 -17.52
CA LYS A 65 7.59 -1.63 -16.87
C LYS A 65 7.78 -1.94 -15.38
N ARG A 66 8.62 -1.15 -14.70
CA ARG A 66 8.99 -1.34 -13.29
C ARG A 66 8.15 -0.56 -12.29
N ILE A 67 7.32 0.36 -12.77
CA ILE A 67 6.41 1.18 -11.96
C ILE A 67 4.99 1.01 -12.50
N PRO A 68 3.96 0.92 -11.64
CA PRO A 68 2.58 0.80 -12.11
C PRO A 68 2.14 2.07 -12.83
N HIS A 69 1.72 1.93 -14.09
CA HIS A 69 1.24 3.03 -14.93
C HIS A 69 0.21 2.55 -15.94
N ARG A 70 -0.61 3.48 -16.42
CA ARG A 70 -1.49 3.32 -17.57
C ARG A 70 -0.96 4.14 -18.73
N THR A 71 -1.02 3.58 -19.93
CA THR A 71 -0.69 4.29 -21.17
C THR A 71 -1.97 4.57 -21.96
N TYR A 72 -2.22 5.84 -22.25
CA TYR A 72 -3.26 6.24 -23.20
C TYR A 72 -2.60 6.67 -24.50
N GLY A 73 -2.92 5.94 -25.58
CA GLY A 73 -2.36 6.11 -26.93
C GLY A 73 -2.33 4.77 -27.66
N ALA A 74 -2.26 4.80 -28.99
CA ALA A 74 -2.10 3.59 -29.80
C ALA A 74 -0.75 2.90 -29.48
N ASP A 75 -0.74 1.58 -29.53
CA ASP A 75 0.47 0.79 -29.36
C ASP A 75 1.51 1.21 -30.42
N GLY A 76 2.72 1.58 -29.99
CA GLY A 76 3.75 2.14 -30.88
C GLY A 76 3.67 3.66 -31.16
N SER A 77 2.79 4.41 -30.49
CA SER A 77 2.77 5.89 -30.59
C SER A 77 4.11 6.50 -30.18
N LYS A 78 4.59 7.50 -30.94
CA LYS A 78 5.80 8.28 -30.62
C LYS A 78 5.65 9.10 -29.33
N ASN A 79 4.42 9.36 -28.87
CA ASN A 79 4.12 10.13 -27.65
C ASN A 79 3.04 9.42 -26.81
N PRO A 80 3.39 8.36 -26.07
CA PRO A 80 2.45 7.74 -25.13
C PRO A 80 2.21 8.69 -23.94
N ARG A 81 0.94 8.91 -23.57
CA ARG A 81 0.59 9.65 -22.35
C ARG A 81 0.50 8.69 -21.19
N TYR A 82 1.29 8.96 -20.14
CA TYR A 82 1.29 8.17 -18.92
C TYR A 82 0.35 8.75 -17.87
N TRP A 83 -0.39 7.86 -17.22
CA TRP A 83 -1.28 8.17 -16.11
C TRP A 83 -1.02 7.20 -14.97
N PHE A 84 -1.11 7.70 -13.74
CA PHE A 84 -0.78 6.95 -12.54
C PHE A 84 -1.92 7.07 -11.55
N SER A 85 -2.23 5.99 -10.82
CA SER A 85 -3.09 6.07 -9.64
C SER A 85 -2.20 6.25 -8.42
N THR A 86 -2.50 7.25 -7.57
CA THR A 86 -1.75 7.45 -6.32
C THR A 86 -1.77 6.20 -5.44
N ALA A 87 -2.90 5.50 -5.36
CA ALA A 87 -3.02 4.26 -4.58
C ALA A 87 -2.07 3.14 -5.09
N SER A 88 -1.91 3.02 -6.41
CA SER A 88 -0.94 2.08 -7.00
C SER A 88 0.50 2.50 -6.74
N LEU A 89 0.79 3.80 -6.80
CA LEU A 89 2.12 4.34 -6.50
C LEU A 89 2.49 4.11 -5.02
N ASP A 90 1.59 4.37 -4.08
CA ASP A 90 1.82 4.17 -2.65
C ASP A 90 2.09 2.70 -2.34
N ARG A 91 1.33 1.79 -2.94
CA ARG A 91 1.56 0.35 -2.82
C ARG A 91 2.94 -0.02 -3.33
N TRP A 92 3.29 0.46 -4.52
CA TRP A 92 4.59 0.20 -5.13
C TRP A 92 5.75 0.74 -4.28
N ILE A 93 5.62 1.93 -3.69
CA ILE A 93 6.63 2.49 -2.77
C ILE A 93 6.88 1.53 -1.61
N ARG A 94 5.81 1.08 -0.93
CA ARG A 94 5.92 0.13 0.19
C ARG A 94 6.60 -1.17 -0.22
N GLU A 95 6.26 -1.72 -1.38
CA GLU A 95 6.89 -2.92 -1.91
C GLU A 95 8.39 -2.71 -2.20
N GLN A 96 8.78 -1.57 -2.78
CA GLN A 96 10.20 -1.26 -3.01
C GLN A 96 10.97 -1.08 -1.69
N GLU A 97 10.37 -0.42 -0.71
CA GLU A 97 10.95 -0.27 0.62
C GLU A 97 11.18 -1.63 1.27
N GLU A 98 10.19 -2.52 1.25
CA GLU A 98 10.33 -3.87 1.79
C GLU A 98 11.42 -4.68 1.07
N LEU A 99 11.47 -4.62 -0.26
CA LEU A 99 12.52 -5.28 -1.05
C LEU A 99 13.92 -4.80 -0.66
N ASN A 100 14.09 -3.50 -0.40
CA ASN A 100 15.38 -2.95 0.03
C ASN A 100 15.84 -3.55 1.38
N TYR A 101 14.92 -3.83 2.29
CA TYR A 101 15.25 -4.45 3.58
C TYR A 101 15.41 -5.98 3.50
N ARG A 102 14.71 -6.67 2.59
CA ARG A 102 14.84 -8.13 2.41
C ARG A 102 16.18 -8.56 1.79
N VAL A 103 16.81 -7.70 0.99
CA VAL A 103 18.10 -8.01 0.35
C VAL A 103 19.28 -7.98 1.35
N LYS A 104 19.15 -7.27 2.48
CA LYS A 104 20.23 -7.21 3.49
C LYS A 104 20.48 -8.51 4.24
N GLY A 105 19.54 -9.47 4.26
CA GLY A 105 19.71 -10.75 4.96
C GLY A 105 20.44 -11.87 4.18
N ARG A 106 20.85 -11.63 2.92
CA ARG A 106 21.47 -12.67 2.06
C ARG A 106 23.00 -12.60 1.98
N ASN A 107 23.61 -11.52 2.44
CA ASN A 107 25.07 -11.32 2.37
C ASN A 107 25.82 -11.79 3.62
N GLU A 108 25.13 -12.34 4.62
CA GLU A 108 25.77 -12.85 5.86
C GLU A 108 26.04 -14.37 5.83
N ALA A 109 25.58 -15.09 4.79
CA ALA A 109 25.67 -16.55 4.71
C ALA A 109 26.92 -17.10 3.97
N TRP A 110 27.88 -16.24 3.59
CA TRP A 110 29.11 -16.64 2.90
C TRP A 110 30.39 -16.13 3.58
N ASN A 111 30.35 -15.95 4.91
CA ASN A 111 31.51 -15.57 5.70
C ASN A 111 31.66 -16.47 6.94
N THR A 112 31.48 -17.78 6.76
CA THR A 112 31.90 -18.85 7.68
C THR A 112 32.35 -20.03 6.83
#